data_AF-A0A382FS35-F1
#
_entry.id   AF-A0A382FS35-F1
#
_cell.length_a   1.000
_cell.length_b   1.000
_cell.length_c   1.000
_cell.angle_alpha   90.00
_cell.angle_beta   90.00
_cell.angle_gamma   90.00
#
_symmetry.space_group_name_H-M   'P 1'
#
loop_
_entity.id
_entity.type
_entity.pdbx_description
1 polymer ?
#
loop_
_entity_poly.entity_id
_entity_poly.type
_entity_poly.pdbx_seq_one_letter_code
_entity_poly.pdbx_strand_id
1 'polypeptide(L)'
;MEKGSFDFIINYVFPTIAVILLWKYYQATPGKMIFKATIVDAKTGGKPTLKQWIIRYLGYFVSLLPFGLGYFWVAFDKKKQSFHDKLANTLVIQPKVIESESVKIDAE
;
A
#
# COMPACT_ATOMS: atom_id res chain seq x y z
N MET A 1 -37.72 7.74 -9.76
CA MET A 1 -36.79 7.78 -10.91
C MET A 1 -35.37 7.54 -10.40
N GLU A 2 -34.88 6.33 -10.66
CA GLU A 2 -33.50 5.79 -10.58
C GLU A 2 -32.52 6.29 -9.49
N LYS A 3 -32.70 5.83 -8.25
CA LYS A 3 -31.61 5.70 -7.24
C LYS A 3 -30.68 4.50 -7.51
N GLY A 4 -30.53 4.10 -8.77
CA GLY A 4 -29.93 2.81 -9.15
C GLY A 4 -28.49 2.92 -9.61
N SER A 5 -28.25 3.78 -10.60
CA SER A 5 -26.98 3.80 -11.34
C SER A 5 -26.07 4.96 -10.92
N PHE A 6 -26.62 6.16 -10.76
CA PHE A 6 -25.85 7.34 -10.33
C PHE A 6 -25.33 7.19 -8.89
N ASP A 7 -26.17 6.69 -7.98
CA ASP A 7 -25.77 6.40 -6.61
C ASP A 7 -24.67 5.34 -6.55
N PHE A 8 -24.75 4.30 -7.39
CA PHE A 8 -23.69 3.28 -7.46
C PHE A 8 -22.36 3.86 -7.96
N ILE A 9 -22.41 4.68 -9.02
CA ILE A 9 -21.21 5.33 -9.57
C ILE A 9 -20.59 6.25 -8.52
N ILE A 10 -21.40 7.09 -7.85
CA ILE A 10 -20.90 8.07 -6.88
C ILE A 10 -20.35 7.38 -5.62
N ASN A 11 -21.01 6.33 -5.11
CA ASN A 11 -20.63 5.72 -3.84
C ASN A 11 -19.56 4.62 -3.96
N TYR A 12 -19.46 3.93 -5.10
CA TYR A 12 -18.54 2.80 -5.25
C TYR A 12 -17.46 3.04 -6.32
N VAL A 13 -17.85 3.52 -7.50
CA VAL A 13 -16.92 3.67 -8.63
C VAL A 13 -16.00 4.86 -8.41
N PHE A 14 -16.55 6.01 -8.06
CA PHE A 14 -15.78 7.24 -7.87
C PHE A 14 -14.73 7.12 -6.75
N PRO A 15 -15.04 6.59 -5.55
CA PRO A 15 -14.04 6.39 -4.50
C PRO A 15 -12.96 5.37 -4.90
N THR A 16 -13.34 4.31 -5.61
CA THR A 16 -12.38 3.31 -6.10
C THR A 16 -11.37 3.92 -7.06
N ILE A 17 -11.85 4.72 -8.02
CA ILE A 17 -10.99 5.44 -8.95
C ILE A 17 -10.11 6.44 -8.19
N ALA A 18 -10.68 7.21 -7.27
CA ALA A 18 -9.94 8.17 -6.46
C ALA A 18 -8.80 7.50 -5.67
N VAL A 19 -9.05 6.33 -5.07
CA VAL A 19 -8.03 5.56 -4.35
C VAL A 19 -6.93 5.08 -5.28
N ILE A 20 -7.26 4.53 -6.46
CA ILE A 20 -6.25 4.06 -7.43
C ILE A 20 -5.41 5.23 -7.94
N LEU A 21 -6.02 6.38 -8.23
CA LEU A 21 -5.30 7.59 -8.65
C LEU A 21 -4.38 8.08 -7.53
N LEU A 22 -4.87 8.10 -6.29
CA LEU A 22 -4.09 8.53 -5.14
C LEU A 22 -2.86 7.61 -4.95
N TRP A 23 -3.01 6.29 -5.08
CA TRP A 23 -1.86 5.37 -5.08
C TRP A 23 -0.91 5.59 -6.26
N LYS A 24 -1.44 5.86 -7.45
CA LYS A 24 -0.61 6.12 -8.64
C LYS A 24 0.27 7.36 -8.47
N TYR A 25 -0.27 8.44 -7.90
CA TYR A 25 0.47 9.70 -7.75
C TYR A 25 1.35 9.74 -6.51
N TYR A 26 0.85 9.24 -5.39
CA TYR A 26 1.52 9.40 -4.10
C TYR A 26 2.15 8.12 -3.55
N GLN A 27 1.87 6.96 -4.17
CA GLN A 27 2.34 5.65 -3.71
C GLN A 27 1.98 5.31 -2.25
N ALA A 28 1.03 6.05 -1.68
CA ALA A 28 0.66 5.98 -0.28
C ALA A 28 -0.76 6.52 -0.13
N THR A 29 -1.47 6.07 0.91
CA THR A 29 -2.70 6.73 1.39
C THR A 29 -2.34 7.82 2.41
N PRO A 30 -3.22 8.80 2.70
CA PRO A 30 -2.94 9.83 3.71
C PRO A 30 -2.46 9.25 5.05
N GLY A 31 -3.09 8.16 5.52
CA GLY A 31 -2.63 7.45 6.72
C GLY A 31 -1.22 6.86 6.61
N LYS A 32 -0.84 6.32 5.44
CA LYS A 32 0.52 5.81 5.20
C LYS A 32 1.57 6.94 5.12
N MET A 33 1.19 8.10 4.59
CA MET A 33 2.06 9.27 4.51
C MET A 33 2.52 9.75 5.89
N ILE A 34 1.65 9.70 6.89
CA ILE A 34 1.98 10.05 8.28
C ILE A 34 3.18 9.22 8.77
N PHE A 35 3.19 7.93 8.45
CA PHE A 35 4.27 7.01 8.80
C PHE A 35 5.41 7.00 7.78
N LYS A 36 5.40 7.90 6.78
CA LYS A 36 6.31 7.92 5.63
C LYS A 36 6.38 6.57 4.89
N ALA A 37 5.32 5.78 4.97
CA ALA A 37 5.27 4.47 4.36
C ALA A 37 4.90 4.59 2.87
N THR A 38 5.70 3.97 2.01
CA THR A 38 5.54 4.03 0.56
C THR A 38 5.35 2.64 0.00
N ILE A 39 4.43 2.50 -0.95
CA ILE A 39 4.19 1.26 -1.67
C ILE A 39 5.07 1.24 -2.93
N VAL A 40 5.88 0.21 -3.04
CA VAL A 40 6.83 -0.01 -4.14
C VAL A 40 6.61 -1.37 -4.79
N ASP A 41 7.11 -1.51 -6.01
CA ASP A 41 7.19 -2.82 -6.66
C ASP A 41 8.18 -3.72 -5.90
N ALA A 42 7.77 -4.94 -5.57
CA ALA A 42 8.56 -5.80 -4.69
C ALA A 42 9.82 -6.39 -5.36
N LYS A 43 9.95 -6.29 -6.69
CA LYS A 43 11.11 -6.79 -7.44
C LYS A 43 12.14 -5.69 -7.69
N THR A 44 11.66 -4.52 -8.10
CA THR A 44 12.48 -3.40 -8.57
C THR A 44 12.67 -2.32 -7.51
N GLY A 45 11.79 -2.24 -6.51
CA GLY A 45 11.76 -1.13 -5.55
C GLY A 45 11.22 0.18 -6.13
N GLY A 46 10.86 0.19 -7.41
CA GLY A 46 10.34 1.36 -8.11
C GLY A 46 8.84 1.58 -7.92
N LYS A 47 8.27 2.43 -8.79
CA LYS A 47 6.82 2.70 -8.80
C LYS A 47 6.05 1.48 -9.29
N PRO A 48 5.01 1.02 -8.57
CA PRO A 48 4.15 -0.04 -9.08
C PRO A 48 3.42 0.36 -10.35
N THR A 49 3.22 -0.63 -11.22
CA THR A 49 2.45 -0.48 -12.45
C THR A 49 0.95 -0.37 -12.18
N LEU A 50 0.19 0.16 -13.15
CA LEU A 50 -1.28 0.26 -13.05
C LEU A 50 -1.94 -1.10 -12.77
N LYS A 51 -1.45 -2.16 -13.42
CA LYS A 51 -1.94 -3.53 -13.19
C LYS A 51 -1.76 -3.96 -11.74
N GLN A 52 -0.62 -3.64 -11.13
CA GLN A 52 -0.38 -3.97 -9.72
C GLN A 52 -1.31 -3.21 -8.78
N TRP A 53 -1.60 -1.94 -9.06
CA TRP A 53 -2.59 -1.19 -8.28
C TRP A 53 -3.99 -1.80 -8.33
N ILE A 54 -4.43 -2.24 -9.52
CA ILE A 54 -5.72 -2.90 -9.70
C ILE A 54 -5.74 -4.25 -8.97
N ILE A 55 -4.72 -5.09 -9.16
CA ILE A 55 -4.62 -6.39 -8.47
C ILE A 55 -4.58 -6.18 -6.95
N ARG A 56 -3.85 -5.16 -6.47
CA ARG A 56 -3.79 -4.84 -5.04
C ARG A 56 -5.17 -4.46 -4.52
N TYR A 57 -5.90 -3.62 -5.25
CA TYR A 57 -7.27 -3.22 -4.91
C TYR A 57 -8.17 -4.45 -4.76
N LEU A 58 -8.18 -5.33 -5.78
CA LEU A 58 -8.96 -6.57 -5.74
C LEU A 58 -8.49 -7.53 -4.63
N GLY A 59 -7.19 -7.57 -4.37
CA GLY A 59 -6.58 -8.37 -3.32
C GLY A 59 -7.04 -7.99 -1.92
N TYR A 60 -7.54 -6.77 -1.67
CA TYR A 60 -8.11 -6.40 -0.37
C TYR A 60 -9.38 -7.21 -0.07
N PHE A 61 -10.20 -7.50 -1.07
CA PHE A 61 -11.36 -8.39 -0.90
C PHE A 61 -10.91 -9.82 -0.59
N VAL A 62 -9.91 -10.32 -1.32
CA VAL A 62 -9.31 -11.65 -1.04
C VAL A 62 -8.69 -11.70 0.36
N SER A 63 -8.09 -10.61 0.83
CA SER A 63 -7.54 -10.51 2.18
C SER A 63 -8.62 -10.53 3.26
N LEU A 64 -9.83 -10.08 2.92
CA LEU A 64 -10.99 -10.04 3.82
C LEU A 64 -11.71 -11.38 3.92
N LEU A 65 -11.81 -12.14 2.82
CA LEU A 65 -12.49 -13.45 2.76
C LEU A 65 -12.12 -14.43 3.88
N PRO A 66 -10.83 -14.65 4.22
CA PRO A 66 -10.46 -15.52 5.33
C PRO A 66 -10.61 -14.78 6.68
N PHE A 67 -11.78 -14.21 6.96
CA PHE A 67 -12.07 -13.43 8.18
C PHE A 67 -11.02 -12.34 8.48
N GLY A 68 -10.50 -11.68 7.43
CA GLY A 68 -9.47 -10.64 7.56
C GLY A 68 -8.05 -11.17 7.84
N LEU A 69 -7.81 -12.48 7.88
CA LEU A 69 -6.48 -13.05 8.11
C LEU A 69 -5.44 -12.57 7.10
N GLY A 70 -5.85 -12.26 5.87
CA GLY A 70 -4.94 -11.74 4.85
C GLY A 70 -4.30 -10.40 5.23
N TYR A 71 -4.94 -9.61 6.09
CA TYR A 71 -4.38 -8.38 6.66
C TYR A 71 -3.39 -8.68 7.78
N PHE A 72 -3.73 -9.60 8.69
CA PHE A 72 -2.86 -10.00 9.80
C PHE A 72 -1.62 -10.79 9.35
N TRP A 73 -1.66 -11.36 8.14
CA TRP A 73 -0.55 -12.11 7.56
C TRP A 73 0.77 -11.32 7.50
N VAL A 74 0.69 -9.99 7.42
CA VAL A 74 1.84 -9.08 7.48
C VAL A 74 2.74 -9.34 8.69
N ALA A 75 2.19 -9.80 9.82
CA ALA A 75 2.94 -10.07 11.04
C ALA A 75 3.89 -11.26 10.88
N PHE A 76 3.45 -12.29 10.17
CA PHE A 76 4.14 -13.57 10.00
C PHE A 76 5.05 -13.60 8.78
N ASP A 77 4.74 -12.82 7.75
CA ASP A 77 5.50 -12.82 6.52
C ASP A 77 6.90 -12.21 6.68
N LYS A 78 7.93 -12.88 6.14
CA LYS A 78 9.33 -12.43 6.23
C LYS A 78 9.55 -11.05 5.60
N LYS A 79 8.82 -10.74 4.53
CA LYS A 79 8.87 -9.44 3.86
C LYS A 79 7.80 -8.48 4.36
N LYS A 80 7.08 -8.83 5.44
CA LYS A 80 5.95 -8.04 5.96
C LYS A 80 4.93 -7.73 4.86
N GLN A 81 4.59 -8.72 4.04
CA GLN A 81 3.55 -8.61 3.00
C GLN A 81 2.25 -9.26 3.44
N SER A 82 1.14 -8.55 3.26
CA SER A 82 -0.22 -9.09 3.33
C SER A 82 -0.59 -9.90 2.07
N PHE A 83 -1.78 -10.52 2.02
CA PHE A 83 -2.23 -11.23 0.82
C PHE A 83 -2.37 -10.31 -0.39
N HIS A 84 -2.95 -9.13 -0.23
CA HIS A 84 -3.08 -8.16 -1.32
C HIS A 84 -1.73 -7.64 -1.80
N ASP A 85 -0.74 -7.51 -0.92
CA ASP A 85 0.65 -7.17 -1.29
C ASP A 85 1.26 -8.27 -2.16
N LYS A 86 1.12 -9.53 -1.74
CA LYS A 86 1.67 -10.70 -2.43
C LYS A 86 1.07 -10.89 -3.81
N LEU A 87 -0.26 -10.81 -3.92
CA LEU A 87 -0.98 -10.96 -5.19
C LEU A 87 -0.55 -9.89 -6.20
N ALA A 88 -0.36 -8.65 -5.74
CA ALA A 88 0.07 -7.53 -6.58
C ALA A 88 1.59 -7.47 -6.77
N ASN A 89 2.36 -8.33 -6.11
CA ASN A 89 3.83 -8.27 -6.08
C ASN A 89 4.34 -6.87 -5.66
N THR A 90 3.71 -6.30 -4.64
CA THR A 90 4.05 -4.98 -4.08
C THR A 90 4.55 -5.12 -2.65
N LEU A 91 5.30 -4.13 -2.20
CA LEU A 91 5.88 -4.08 -0.86
C LEU A 91 5.64 -2.69 -0.26
N VAL A 92 5.34 -2.64 1.04
CA VAL A 92 5.29 -1.38 1.78
C VAL A 92 6.62 -1.21 2.50
N ILE A 93 7.33 -0.12 2.19
CA ILE A 93 8.59 0.23 2.83
C ILE A 93 8.39 1.46 3.72
N GLN A 94 9.11 1.49 4.84
CA GLN A 94 9.18 2.66 5.71
C GLN A 94 10.66 3.08 5.81
N PRO A 95 10.99 4.37 5.64
CA PRO A 95 12.36 4.84 5.80
C PRO A 95 12.79 4.62 7.24
N LYS A 96 13.93 3.93 7.42
CA LYS A 96 14.55 3.74 8.72
C LYS A 96 15.22 5.06 9.12
N VAL A 97 14.91 5.60 10.30
CA VAL A 97 15.68 6.70 10.87
C VAL A 97 17.05 6.12 11.24
N ILE A 98 18.10 6.53 10.53
CA ILE A 98 19.47 6.19 10.89
C ILE A 98 19.90 7.27 11.89
N GLU A 99 20.06 6.87 13.15
CA GLU A 99 20.61 7.73 14.18
C GLU A 99 22.09 7.95 13.86
N SER A 100 22.51 9.21 13.72
CA SER A 100 23.90 9.52 13.39
C SER A 100 24.76 9.19 14.60
N GLU A 101 25.56 8.13 14.49
CA GLU A 101 26.57 7.82 15.49
C GLU A 101 27.57 9.00 15.55
N SER A 102 27.69 9.64 16.71
CA SER A 102 28.62 10.75 16.89
C SER A 102 30.05 10.21 16.83
N VAL A 103 30.67 10.33 15.66
CA VAL A 103 32.10 10.05 15.47
C VAL A 103 32.86 11.02 16.36
N LYS A 104 33.47 10.51 17.44
CA LYS A 104 34.42 11.29 18.23
C LYS A 104 35.62 11.55 17.34
N ILE A 105 35.77 12.80 16.93
CA ILE A 105 37.00 13.25 16.27
C ILE A 105 37.97 13.50 17.42
N ASP A 106 38.87 12.55 17.62
CA ASP A 106 39.99 12.72 18.52
C ASP A 106 40.86 13.83 17.93
N ALA A 107 40.80 15.01 18.55
CA ALA A 107 41.64 16.14 18.19
C ALA A 107 43.06 15.87 18.72
N GLU A 108 44.00 15.64 17.80
CA GLU A 108 45.45 15.59 18.05
C GLU A 108 46.04 17.01 18.14
#